data_AF-A0A1G3M283-F1
#
_entry.id   AF-A0A1G3M283-F1
#
_cell.length_a   1.000
_cell.length_b   1.000
_cell.length_c   1.000
_cell.angle_alpha   90.00
_cell.angle_beta   90.00
_cell.angle_gamma   90.00
#
_symmetry.space_group_name_H-M   'P 1'
#
loop_
_entity.id
_entity.type
_entity.pdbx_description
1 polymer ?
#
loop_
_entity_poly.entity_id
_entity_poly.type
_entity_poly.pdbx_seq_one_letter_code
_entity_poly.pdbx_strand_id
1 'polypeptide(L)'
;MTPAEELRHLNRLIRQFDSVFKSTRDPLQRDRVTRELRQLKTYKDKLVSFHEIDPRELEDPGEQDELEEQPYLKMAMAAGGEKESPASKVSAEDYQDREVYQLALYLAFFEGEFLALLSETRLKLDFKHSLERDSFYHRFENLRRLLGDLREDTSRMGDYLGQKHEEEMRMRSFKKSRNLIMESDKFFRNLQSFSGGLSEDIGASGSVCLNPRDLLRFERMGGRRHLEGLSVEKALAGLAEFSSEVTRFLKVPQIESQES
;
A
#
# COMPACT_ATOMS: atom_id res chain seq x y z
N MET A 1 -35.20 -10.96 -8.89
CA MET A 1 -33.83 -11.53 -8.81
C MET A 1 -33.89 -12.91 -9.40
N THR A 2 -33.01 -13.21 -10.34
CA THR A 2 -32.82 -14.61 -10.77
C THR A 2 -32.11 -15.39 -9.66
N PRO A 3 -32.30 -16.73 -9.56
CA PRO A 3 -31.59 -17.55 -8.58
C PRO A 3 -30.05 -17.39 -8.65
N ALA A 4 -29.52 -17.12 -9.84
CA ALA A 4 -28.10 -16.83 -10.06
C ALA A 4 -27.67 -15.46 -9.46
N GLU A 5 -28.47 -14.40 -9.61
CA GLU A 5 -28.22 -13.09 -8.99
C GLU A 5 -28.27 -13.16 -7.46
N GLU A 6 -29.23 -13.91 -6.93
CA GLU A 6 -29.39 -14.10 -5.49
C GLU A 6 -28.20 -14.85 -4.88
N LEU A 7 -27.71 -15.88 -5.57
CA LEU A 7 -26.53 -16.64 -5.16
C LEU A 7 -25.25 -15.79 -5.22
N ARG A 8 -25.09 -14.92 -6.23
CA ARG A 8 -23.99 -13.94 -6.30
C ARG A 8 -24.04 -12.96 -5.13
N HIS A 9 -25.21 -12.41 -4.83
CA HIS A 9 -25.41 -11.51 -3.68
C HIS A 9 -25.06 -12.21 -2.37
N LEU A 10 -25.47 -13.47 -2.21
CA LEU A 10 -25.19 -14.28 -1.03
C LEU A 10 -23.69 -14.56 -0.86
N ASN A 11 -22.98 -14.89 -1.94
CA ASN A 11 -21.52 -15.07 -1.91
C ASN A 11 -20.79 -13.79 -1.47
N ARG A 12 -21.23 -12.61 -1.93
CA ARG A 12 -20.66 -11.32 -1.49
C ARG A 12 -20.87 -11.10 0.00
N LEU A 13 -22.08 -11.36 0.50
CA LEU A 13 -22.38 -11.24 1.93
C LEU A 13 -21.51 -12.19 2.76
N ILE A 14 -21.41 -13.47 2.38
CA ILE A 14 -20.55 -14.44 3.08
C ILE A 14 -19.10 -13.93 3.16
N ARG A 15 -18.55 -13.38 2.07
CA ARG A 15 -17.20 -12.82 2.04
C ARG A 15 -17.04 -11.60 2.96
N GLN A 16 -18.01 -10.69 2.98
CA GLN A 16 -18.00 -9.53 3.87
C GLN A 16 -18.01 -9.96 5.34
N PHE A 17 -18.88 -10.91 5.70
CA PHE A 17 -18.92 -11.46 7.05
C PHE A 17 -17.64 -12.25 7.40
N ASP A 18 -17.04 -12.99 6.47
CA ASP A 18 -15.75 -13.68 6.67
C ASP A 18 -14.60 -12.67 6.88
N SER A 19 -14.62 -11.52 6.18
CA SER A 19 -13.64 -10.44 6.38
C SER A 19 -13.77 -9.82 7.79
N VAL A 20 -15.01 -9.52 8.22
CA VAL A 20 -15.30 -9.01 9.57
C VAL A 20 -14.92 -10.05 10.64
N PHE A 21 -15.16 -11.34 10.38
CA PHE A 21 -14.78 -12.43 11.29
C PHE A 21 -13.26 -12.52 11.49
N LYS A 22 -12.49 -12.34 10.42
CA LYS A 22 -11.02 -12.39 10.44
C LYS A 22 -10.41 -11.15 11.10
N SER A 23 -11.04 -9.98 10.98
CA SER A 23 -10.51 -8.72 11.49
C SER A 23 -10.99 -8.35 12.90
N THR A 24 -12.13 -8.89 13.37
CA THR A 24 -12.67 -8.54 14.69
C THR A 24 -11.94 -9.25 15.84
N ARG A 25 -11.61 -8.47 16.88
CA ARG A 25 -11.07 -8.96 18.17
C ARG A 25 -12.14 -9.03 19.27
N ASP A 26 -13.38 -8.60 18.99
CA ASP A 26 -14.50 -8.65 19.95
C ASP A 26 -15.15 -10.05 19.96
N PRO A 27 -15.14 -10.78 21.09
CA PRO A 27 -15.77 -12.09 21.22
C PRO A 27 -17.27 -12.10 20.90
N LEU A 28 -18.02 -11.04 21.25
CA LEU A 28 -19.46 -10.98 21.02
C LEU A 28 -19.79 -10.76 19.54
N GLN A 29 -19.07 -9.85 18.87
CA GLN A 29 -19.16 -9.66 17.43
C GLN A 29 -18.74 -10.92 16.66
N ARG A 30 -17.68 -11.61 17.10
CA ARG A 30 -17.22 -12.86 16.50
C ARG A 30 -18.28 -13.96 16.57
N ASP A 31 -18.94 -14.10 17.72
CA ASP A 31 -20.03 -15.06 17.91
C ASP A 31 -21.25 -14.75 17.04
N ARG A 32 -21.62 -13.47 16.93
CA ARG A 32 -22.72 -13.00 16.08
C ARG A 32 -22.42 -13.28 14.60
N VAL A 33 -21.25 -12.87 14.12
CA VAL A 33 -20.80 -13.09 12.74
C VAL A 33 -20.73 -14.59 12.41
N THR A 34 -20.32 -15.43 13.37
CA THR A 34 -20.30 -16.90 13.18
C THR A 34 -21.69 -17.47 12.93
N ARG A 35 -22.71 -16.99 13.66
CA ARG A 35 -24.11 -17.44 13.48
C ARG A 35 -24.66 -17.01 12.12
N GLU A 36 -24.43 -15.75 11.74
CA GLU A 36 -24.84 -15.21 10.43
C GLU A 36 -24.14 -15.96 9.27
N LEU A 37 -22.84 -16.22 9.37
CA LEU A 37 -22.10 -17.00 8.38
C LEU A 37 -22.65 -18.41 8.20
N ARG A 38 -23.03 -19.09 9.30
CA ARG A 38 -23.66 -20.41 9.23
C ARG A 38 -25.02 -20.36 8.54
N GLN A 39 -25.84 -19.34 8.83
CA GLN A 39 -27.14 -19.15 8.19
C GLN A 39 -27.00 -18.88 6.69
N LEU A 40 -26.08 -17.98 6.30
CA LEU A 40 -25.81 -17.66 4.89
C LEU A 40 -25.26 -18.86 4.12
N LYS A 41 -24.33 -19.63 4.70
CA LYS A 41 -23.81 -20.87 4.09
C LYS A 41 -24.90 -21.94 3.93
N THR A 42 -25.73 -22.12 4.95
CA THR A 42 -26.86 -23.07 4.88
C THR A 42 -27.90 -22.63 3.83
N TYR A 43 -28.15 -21.33 3.71
CA TYR A 43 -29.05 -20.79 2.68
C TYR A 43 -28.46 -20.98 1.28
N LYS A 44 -27.13 -20.80 1.12
CA LYS A 44 -26.41 -21.07 -0.13
C LYS A 44 -26.59 -22.52 -0.56
N ASP A 45 -26.33 -23.45 0.35
CA ASP A 45 -26.40 -24.88 0.08
C ASP A 45 -27.82 -25.29 -0.33
N LYS A 46 -28.84 -24.71 0.32
CA LYS A 46 -30.24 -24.87 -0.09
C LYS A 46 -30.47 -24.32 -1.49
N LEU A 47 -30.06 -23.08 -1.78
CA LEU A 47 -30.28 -22.44 -3.07
C LEU A 47 -29.67 -23.24 -4.23
N VAL A 48 -28.45 -23.76 -4.02
CA VAL A 48 -27.72 -24.64 -4.95
C VAL A 48 -28.40 -26.00 -5.09
N SER A 49 -28.96 -26.58 -4.02
CA SER A 49 -29.65 -27.88 -4.09
C SER A 49 -31.01 -27.82 -4.79
N PHE A 50 -31.69 -26.67 -4.74
CA PHE A 50 -33.03 -26.49 -5.30
C PHE A 50 -33.03 -26.04 -6.77
N HIS A 51 -31.90 -25.51 -7.25
CA HIS A 51 -31.76 -25.02 -8.61
C HIS A 51 -30.56 -25.71 -9.24
N GLU A 52 -30.76 -26.45 -10.33
CA GLU A 52 -29.66 -27.02 -11.15
C GLU A 52 -28.90 -25.89 -11.86
N ILE A 53 -28.17 -25.07 -11.08
CA ILE A 53 -27.40 -23.94 -11.57
C ILE A 53 -26.09 -24.49 -12.16
N ASP A 54 -25.85 -24.18 -13.44
CA ASP A 54 -24.59 -24.53 -14.11
C ASP A 54 -23.40 -23.92 -13.34
N PRO A 55 -22.40 -24.71 -12.91
CA PRO A 55 -21.17 -24.21 -12.28
C PRO A 55 -20.49 -23.08 -13.06
N ARG A 56 -20.70 -22.99 -14.38
CA ARG A 56 -20.16 -21.94 -15.25
C ARG A 56 -20.91 -20.62 -15.15
N GLU A 57 -22.18 -20.59 -14.72
CA GLU A 57 -22.91 -19.35 -14.40
C GLU A 57 -22.60 -18.82 -12.99
N LEU A 58 -21.99 -19.69 -12.16
CA LEU A 58 -21.49 -19.44 -10.82
C LEU A 58 -20.02 -19.00 -10.78
N GLU A 59 -19.32 -19.10 -11.92
CA GLU A 59 -18.08 -18.36 -12.12
C GLU A 59 -18.46 -16.88 -12.01
N ASP A 60 -18.20 -16.31 -10.83
CA ASP A 60 -17.92 -14.89 -10.66
C ASP A 60 -17.04 -14.54 -11.87
N PRO A 61 -17.42 -13.60 -12.76
CA PRO A 61 -16.45 -13.05 -13.69
C PRO A 61 -15.26 -12.68 -12.82
N GLY A 62 -14.13 -13.32 -13.12
CA GLY A 62 -13.10 -13.73 -12.17
C GLY A 62 -12.74 -12.66 -11.16
N GLU A 63 -12.20 -13.10 -10.02
CA GLU A 63 -11.36 -12.29 -9.14
C GLU A 63 -10.94 -10.99 -9.84
N GLN A 64 -11.68 -9.89 -9.64
CA GLN A 64 -11.03 -8.61 -9.68
C GLN A 64 -10.19 -8.68 -8.42
N ASP A 65 -8.98 -9.22 -8.59
CA ASP A 65 -7.98 -9.20 -7.57
C ASP A 65 -7.91 -7.73 -7.14
N GLU A 66 -8.33 -7.42 -5.90
CA GLU A 66 -8.33 -6.02 -5.42
C GLU A 66 -6.91 -5.41 -5.52
N LEU A 67 -5.89 -6.25 -5.72
CA LEU A 67 -4.50 -5.90 -5.97
C LEU A 67 -4.08 -5.97 -7.46
N GLU A 68 -4.93 -6.36 -8.42
CA GLU A 68 -4.63 -6.27 -9.87
C GLU A 68 -4.27 -4.85 -10.29
N GLU A 69 -4.94 -3.86 -9.70
CA GLU A 69 -4.62 -2.44 -9.88
C GLU A 69 -3.44 -1.96 -9.01
N GLN A 70 -2.83 -2.85 -8.21
CA GLN A 70 -1.74 -2.54 -7.28
C GLN A 70 -0.52 -3.48 -7.45
N PRO A 71 0.10 -3.50 -8.65
CA PRO A 71 1.25 -4.36 -8.94
C PRO A 71 2.44 -4.15 -7.98
N TYR A 72 2.72 -2.92 -7.54
CA TYR A 72 3.84 -2.68 -6.63
C TYR A 72 3.57 -3.18 -5.22
N LEU A 73 2.33 -3.10 -4.73
CA LEU A 73 1.97 -3.73 -3.45
C LEU A 73 2.13 -5.25 -3.51
N LYS A 74 1.74 -5.88 -4.62
CA LYS A 74 1.97 -7.33 -4.82
C LYS A 74 3.46 -7.66 -4.77
N MET A 75 4.30 -6.87 -5.44
CA MET A 75 5.76 -7.05 -5.41
C MET A 75 6.31 -6.87 -3.99
N ALA A 76 5.85 -5.84 -3.26
CA ALA A 76 6.27 -5.60 -1.89
C ALA A 76 5.87 -6.75 -0.94
N MET A 77 4.66 -7.28 -1.09
CA MET A 77 4.18 -8.44 -0.31
C MET A 77 4.98 -9.71 -0.63
N ALA A 78 5.31 -9.95 -1.90
CA ALA A 78 6.14 -11.08 -2.31
C ALA A 78 7.58 -10.95 -1.77
N ALA A 79 8.15 -9.74 -1.83
CA ALA A 79 9.48 -9.44 -1.30
C ALA A 79 9.55 -9.60 0.23
N GLY A 80 8.41 -9.49 0.94
CA GLY A 80 8.32 -9.81 2.37
C GLY A 80 8.71 -11.25 2.73
N GLY A 81 8.66 -12.18 1.76
CA GLY A 81 9.14 -13.56 1.93
C GLY A 81 10.65 -13.75 1.72
N GLU A 82 11.35 -12.76 1.17
CA GLU A 82 12.79 -12.82 0.90
C GLU A 82 13.58 -12.28 2.09
N LYS A 83 14.46 -13.10 2.70
CA LYS A 83 15.14 -12.78 3.97
C LYS A 83 15.99 -11.50 3.99
N GLU A 84 16.32 -10.93 2.83
CA GLU A 84 17.21 -9.76 2.70
C GLU A 84 16.50 -8.47 2.28
N SER A 85 15.19 -8.52 1.97
CA SER A 85 14.43 -7.33 1.56
C SER A 85 14.05 -6.45 2.76
N PRO A 86 14.08 -5.11 2.67
CA PRO A 86 13.51 -4.23 3.69
C PRO A 86 12.05 -4.58 4.03
N ALA A 87 11.27 -5.05 3.04
CA ALA A 87 9.87 -5.46 3.24
C ALA A 87 9.73 -6.70 4.13
N SER A 88 10.76 -7.56 4.23
CA SER A 88 10.72 -8.76 5.07
C SER A 88 10.77 -8.44 6.57
N LYS A 89 11.10 -7.20 6.93
CA LYS A 89 11.11 -6.71 8.32
C LYS A 89 9.77 -6.12 8.74
N VAL A 90 8.78 -6.06 7.84
CA VAL A 90 7.46 -5.51 8.10
C VAL A 90 6.51 -6.67 8.42
N SER A 91 6.05 -6.76 9.67
CA SER A 91 5.06 -7.75 10.09
C SER A 91 3.66 -7.13 10.16
N ALA A 92 2.63 -7.88 9.76
CA ALA A 92 1.25 -7.45 9.95
C ALA A 92 0.87 -7.29 11.43
N GLU A 93 1.56 -7.99 12.33
CA GLU A 93 1.33 -7.95 13.78
C GLU A 93 1.80 -6.61 14.41
N ASP A 94 2.70 -5.90 13.73
CA ASP A 94 3.24 -4.62 14.17
C ASP A 94 2.23 -3.47 14.02
N TYR A 95 1.09 -3.72 13.36
CA TYR A 95 0.10 -2.72 13.01
C TYR A 95 -1.32 -3.17 13.36
N GLN A 96 -2.15 -2.23 13.80
CA GLN A 96 -3.56 -2.50 14.09
C GLN A 96 -4.46 -2.38 12.86
N ASP A 97 -4.05 -1.53 11.92
CA ASP A 97 -4.78 -1.22 10.71
C ASP A 97 -4.08 -1.85 9.51
N ARG A 98 -4.87 -2.52 8.67
CA ARG A 98 -4.41 -3.13 7.43
C ARG A 98 -3.88 -2.08 6.45
N GLU A 99 -4.50 -0.89 6.40
CA GLU A 99 -4.06 0.20 5.53
C GLU A 99 -2.67 0.69 5.92
N VAL A 100 -2.41 0.84 7.22
CA VAL A 100 -1.10 1.23 7.76
C VAL A 100 -0.06 0.14 7.48
N TYR A 101 -0.40 -1.14 7.63
CA TYR A 101 0.50 -2.23 7.27
C TYR A 101 0.87 -2.21 5.78
N GLN A 102 -0.10 -2.02 4.89
CA GLN A 102 0.14 -1.94 3.45
C GLN A 102 0.98 -0.70 3.09
N LEU A 103 0.74 0.44 3.73
CA LEU A 103 1.59 1.62 3.61
C LEU A 103 3.02 1.34 4.09
N ALA A 104 3.19 0.60 5.20
CA ALA A 104 4.52 0.20 5.67
C ALA A 104 5.27 -0.65 4.63
N LEU A 105 4.58 -1.55 3.93
CA LEU A 105 5.15 -2.32 2.83
C LEU A 105 5.56 -1.43 1.66
N TYR A 106 4.73 -0.45 1.26
CA TYR A 106 5.10 0.52 0.23
C TYR A 106 6.33 1.33 0.61
N LEU A 107 6.41 1.82 1.86
CA LEU A 107 7.57 2.58 2.35
C LEU A 107 8.84 1.72 2.35
N ALA A 108 8.75 0.45 2.76
CA ALA A 108 9.88 -0.47 2.74
C ALA A 108 10.32 -0.82 1.31
N PHE A 109 9.38 -1.02 0.39
CA PHE A 109 9.67 -1.25 -1.02
C PHE A 109 10.33 -0.02 -1.66
N PHE A 110 9.82 1.18 -1.38
CA PHE A 110 10.45 2.43 -1.80
C PHE A 110 11.88 2.55 -1.30
N GLU A 111 12.14 2.28 -0.01
CA GLU A 111 13.49 2.31 0.57
C GLU A 111 14.45 1.33 -0.14
N GLY A 112 13.99 0.11 -0.39
CA GLY A 112 14.78 -0.94 -1.02
C GLY A 112 15.10 -0.66 -2.49
N GLU A 113 14.10 -0.21 -3.25
CA GLU A 113 14.19 -0.14 -4.71
C GLU A 113 14.47 1.27 -5.22
N PHE A 114 13.66 2.25 -4.80
CA PHE A 114 13.61 3.57 -5.43
C PHE A 114 14.42 4.64 -4.70
N LEU A 115 14.62 4.55 -3.39
CA LEU A 115 15.36 5.58 -2.66
C LEU A 115 16.79 5.75 -3.19
N ALA A 116 17.43 4.63 -3.54
CA ALA A 116 18.77 4.61 -4.10
C ALA A 116 18.85 5.28 -5.49
N LEU A 117 17.76 5.29 -6.28
CA LEU A 117 17.68 5.99 -7.56
C LEU A 117 17.91 7.49 -7.39
N LEU A 118 17.40 8.07 -6.30
CA LEU A 118 17.49 9.51 -6.00
C LEU A 118 18.89 9.94 -5.54
N SER A 119 19.93 9.13 -5.73
CA SER A 119 21.30 9.51 -5.38
C SER A 119 21.96 10.28 -6.51
N GLU A 120 22.88 11.19 -6.16
CA GLU A 120 23.64 11.96 -7.15
C GLU A 120 24.41 11.09 -8.16
N THR A 121 24.86 9.92 -7.71
CA THR A 121 25.59 8.98 -8.56
C THR A 121 24.69 8.32 -9.61
N ARG A 122 23.39 8.18 -9.34
CA ARG A 122 22.44 7.47 -10.21
C ARG A 122 21.54 8.41 -11.01
N LEU A 123 21.08 9.51 -10.41
CA LEU A 123 20.23 10.51 -11.02
C LEU A 123 20.93 11.87 -11.03
N LYS A 124 21.59 12.18 -12.14
CA LYS A 124 22.31 13.44 -12.35
C LYS A 124 21.36 14.47 -12.94
N LEU A 125 21.20 15.58 -12.24
CA LEU A 125 20.26 16.63 -12.59
C LEU A 125 20.99 17.98 -12.66
N ASP A 126 20.31 18.99 -13.20
CA ASP A 126 20.73 20.38 -13.02
C ASP A 126 20.75 20.78 -11.53
N PHE A 127 21.25 21.98 -11.24
CA PHE A 127 21.41 22.46 -9.87
C PHE A 127 20.07 22.53 -9.12
N LYS A 128 19.02 23.08 -9.75
CA LYS A 128 17.72 23.31 -9.11
C LYS A 128 17.05 21.98 -8.73
N HIS A 129 17.00 21.04 -9.66
CA HIS A 129 16.33 19.76 -9.46
C HIS A 129 17.17 18.80 -8.61
N SER A 130 18.49 18.97 -8.56
CA SER A 130 19.34 18.26 -7.59
C SER A 130 18.99 18.61 -6.15
N LEU A 131 18.72 19.89 -5.84
CA LEU A 131 18.28 20.30 -4.50
C LEU A 131 16.91 19.70 -4.13
N GLU A 132 16.00 19.66 -5.10
CA GLU A 132 14.69 19.03 -4.91
C GLU A 132 14.82 17.51 -4.69
N ARG A 133 15.64 16.82 -5.49
CA ARG A 133 15.97 15.40 -5.32
C ARG A 133 16.47 15.11 -3.91
N ASP A 134 17.44 15.89 -3.43
CA ASP A 134 18.05 15.69 -2.12
C ASP A 134 17.06 15.95 -0.98
N SER A 135 16.03 16.77 -1.24
CA SER A 135 14.96 17.02 -0.27
C SER A 135 14.14 15.76 0.06
N PHE A 136 14.06 14.78 -0.84
CA PHE A 136 13.27 13.58 -0.59
C PHE A 136 13.85 12.69 0.52
N TYR A 137 15.16 12.71 0.76
CA TYR A 137 15.76 11.91 1.83
C TYR A 137 15.25 12.32 3.20
N HIS A 138 15.27 13.62 3.52
CA HIS A 138 14.80 14.07 4.83
C HIS A 138 13.29 13.90 4.99
N ARG A 139 12.51 14.08 3.91
CA ARG A 139 11.07 13.84 3.92
C ARG A 139 10.76 12.36 4.16
N PHE A 140 11.52 11.46 3.54
CA PHE A 140 11.37 10.03 3.73
C PHE A 140 11.77 9.60 5.15
N GLU A 141 12.87 10.13 5.70
CA GLU A 141 13.26 9.89 7.09
C GLU A 141 12.19 10.35 8.10
N ASN A 142 11.49 11.46 7.80
CA ASN A 142 10.33 11.86 8.60
C ASN A 142 9.20 10.82 8.56
N LEU A 143 8.89 10.23 7.40
CA LEU A 143 7.89 9.15 7.30
C LEU A 143 8.31 7.91 8.09
N ARG A 144 9.59 7.52 8.02
CA ARG A 144 10.13 6.40 8.81
C ARG A 144 9.96 6.64 10.31
N ARG A 145 10.24 7.87 10.77
CA ARG A 145 10.03 8.24 12.18
C ARG A 145 8.56 8.13 12.57
N LEU A 146 7.64 8.66 11.76
CA LEU A 146 6.20 8.57 12.02
C LEU A 146 5.71 7.11 12.08
N LEU A 147 6.21 6.26 11.17
CA LEU A 147 5.90 4.83 11.16
C LEU A 147 6.45 4.12 12.40
N GLY A 148 7.69 4.44 12.81
CA GLY A 148 8.32 3.91 14.01
C GLY A 148 7.55 4.30 15.29
N ASP A 149 7.17 5.58 15.41
CA ASP A 149 6.38 6.12 16.52
C ASP A 149 5.00 5.44 16.64
N LEU A 150 4.43 4.96 15.52
CA LEU A 150 3.15 4.25 15.48
C LEU A 150 3.31 2.76 15.83
N ARG A 151 4.38 2.13 15.37
CA ARG A 151 4.73 0.75 15.74
C ARG A 151 4.99 0.63 17.24
N GLU A 152 5.70 1.59 17.82
CA GLU A 152 5.95 1.64 19.26
C GLU A 152 4.63 1.74 20.05
N ASP A 153 3.72 2.62 19.65
CA ASP A 153 2.38 2.72 20.27
C ASP A 153 1.58 1.41 20.13
N THR A 154 1.67 0.74 18.97
CA THR A 154 0.99 -0.55 18.75
C THR A 154 1.54 -1.64 19.67
N SER A 155 2.87 -1.72 19.81
CA SER A 155 3.53 -2.69 20.69
C SER A 155 3.15 -2.54 22.17
N ARG A 156 2.94 -1.29 22.62
CA ARG A 156 2.55 -0.97 24.00
C ARG A 156 1.05 -1.08 24.25
N MET A 157 0.21 -1.22 23.22
CA MET A 157 -1.25 -1.20 23.43
C MET A 157 -1.73 -2.38 24.30
N GLY A 158 -1.02 -3.51 24.27
CA GLY A 158 -1.28 -4.63 25.17
C GLY A 158 -1.17 -4.28 26.65
N ASP A 159 -0.27 -3.37 27.01
CA ASP A 159 -0.01 -2.95 28.39
C ASP A 159 -1.18 -2.16 29.00
N TYR A 160 -2.04 -1.58 28.16
CA TYR A 160 -3.15 -0.72 28.56
C TYR A 160 -4.53 -1.37 28.45
N LEU A 161 -4.61 -2.66 28.08
CA LEU A 161 -5.87 -3.39 27.95
C LEU A 161 -6.66 -3.40 29.28
N GLY A 162 -7.92 -2.97 29.24
CA GLY A 162 -8.80 -2.90 30.40
C GLY A 162 -8.47 -1.76 31.37
N GLN A 163 -7.51 -0.89 31.03
CA GLN A 163 -7.17 0.29 31.83
C GLN A 163 -7.96 1.52 31.37
N LYS A 164 -8.10 2.49 32.27
CA LYS A 164 -8.78 3.77 31.99
C LYS A 164 -8.19 4.53 30.78
N HIS A 165 -6.92 4.28 30.44
CA HIS A 165 -6.18 4.96 29.38
C HIS A 165 -6.22 4.25 28.02
N GLU A 166 -6.92 3.11 27.90
CA GLU A 166 -7.01 2.35 26.63
C GLU A 166 -7.59 3.19 25.49
N GLU A 167 -8.67 3.91 25.76
CA GLU A 167 -9.34 4.78 24.77
C GLU A 167 -8.45 5.94 24.34
N GLU A 168 -7.72 6.55 25.28
CA GLU A 168 -6.77 7.63 25.01
C GLU A 168 -5.64 7.14 24.08
N MET A 169 -5.12 5.94 24.32
CA MET A 169 -4.09 5.33 23.48
C MET A 169 -4.60 4.98 22.08
N ARG A 170 -5.82 4.43 21.96
CA ARG A 170 -6.44 4.19 20.65
C ARG A 170 -6.65 5.48 19.87
N MET A 171 -7.15 6.53 20.51
CA MET A 171 -7.34 7.82 19.85
C MET A 171 -6.00 8.44 19.42
N ARG A 172 -4.96 8.32 20.24
CA ARG A 172 -3.60 8.77 19.88
C ARG A 172 -3.05 7.99 18.68
N SER A 173 -3.17 6.67 18.70
CA SER A 173 -2.75 5.80 17.60
C SER A 173 -3.49 6.17 16.31
N PHE A 174 -4.81 6.37 16.37
CA PHE A 174 -5.60 6.81 15.23
C PHE A 174 -5.14 8.15 14.65
N LYS A 175 -4.85 9.14 15.50
CA LYS A 175 -4.30 10.44 15.06
C LYS A 175 -2.94 10.28 14.37
N LYS A 176 -2.06 9.45 14.93
CA LYS A 176 -0.76 9.15 14.33
C LYS A 176 -0.88 8.43 12.98
N SER A 177 -1.74 7.42 12.88
CA SER A 177 -2.03 6.73 11.61
C SER A 177 -2.52 7.71 10.53
N ARG A 178 -3.48 8.57 10.87
CA ARG A 178 -3.99 9.58 9.94
C ARG A 178 -2.90 10.56 9.52
N ASN A 179 -2.07 11.03 10.46
CA ASN A 179 -0.95 11.91 10.15
C ASN A 179 0.06 11.24 9.20
N LEU A 180 0.40 9.98 9.46
CA LEU A 180 1.29 9.20 8.59
C LEU A 180 0.71 9.06 7.17
N ILE A 181 -0.58 8.75 7.04
CA ILE A 181 -1.27 8.65 5.74
C ILE A 181 -1.21 9.97 4.98
N MET A 182 -1.53 11.09 5.64
CA MET A 182 -1.51 12.43 5.02
C MET A 182 -0.10 12.83 4.57
N GLU A 183 0.91 12.63 5.42
CA GLU A 183 2.30 12.96 5.07
C GLU A 183 2.84 12.05 3.98
N SER A 184 2.44 10.77 3.96
CA SER A 184 2.82 9.83 2.90
C SER A 184 2.19 10.19 1.56
N ASP A 185 0.90 10.53 1.54
CA ASP A 185 0.21 11.00 0.33
C ASP A 185 0.90 12.24 -0.25
N LYS A 186 1.18 13.24 0.61
CA LYS A 186 1.91 14.45 0.21
C LYS A 186 3.30 14.13 -0.34
N PHE A 187 4.04 13.22 0.31
CA PHE A 187 5.35 12.79 -0.15
C PHE A 187 5.28 12.15 -1.54
N PHE A 188 4.40 11.17 -1.75
CA PHE A 188 4.30 10.45 -3.02
C PHE A 188 3.72 11.32 -4.13
N ARG A 189 2.83 12.27 -3.85
CA ARG A 189 2.41 13.27 -4.86
C ARG A 189 3.56 14.13 -5.33
N ASN A 190 4.36 14.66 -4.39
CA ASN A 190 5.54 15.44 -4.75
C ASN A 190 6.53 14.61 -5.56
N LEU A 191 6.72 13.35 -5.18
CA LEU A 191 7.59 12.43 -5.90
C LEU A 191 7.08 12.13 -7.30
N GLN A 192 5.77 11.89 -7.46
CA GLN A 192 5.10 11.68 -8.74
C GLN A 192 5.26 12.90 -9.65
N SER A 193 5.00 14.10 -9.13
CA SER A 193 5.16 15.35 -9.89
C SER A 193 6.61 15.56 -10.32
N PHE A 194 7.57 15.31 -9.41
CA PHE A 194 8.99 15.41 -9.69
C PHE A 194 9.44 14.43 -10.78
N SER A 195 9.16 13.13 -10.62
CA SER A 195 9.57 12.11 -11.60
C SER A 195 8.82 12.24 -12.93
N GLY A 196 7.54 12.65 -12.88
CA GLY A 196 6.74 12.93 -14.07
C GLY A 196 7.29 14.11 -14.86
N GLY A 197 7.59 15.23 -14.20
CA GLY A 197 8.19 16.41 -14.82
C GLY A 197 9.56 16.12 -15.45
N LEU A 198 10.39 15.31 -14.78
CA LEU A 198 11.65 14.86 -15.37
C LEU A 198 11.44 13.97 -16.60
N SER A 199 10.46 13.07 -16.56
CA SER A 199 10.15 12.18 -17.70
C SER A 199 9.64 12.97 -18.92
N GLU A 200 8.81 13.99 -18.68
CA GLU A 200 8.33 14.91 -19.72
C GLU A 200 9.48 15.72 -20.32
N ASP A 201 10.38 16.28 -19.50
CA ASP A 201 11.56 17.02 -19.95
C ASP A 201 12.46 16.11 -20.82
N ILE A 202 12.73 14.88 -20.38
CA ILE A 202 13.53 13.90 -21.15
C ILE A 202 12.86 13.61 -22.50
N GLY A 203 11.54 13.37 -22.51
CA GLY A 203 10.78 13.13 -23.74
C GLY A 203 10.82 14.31 -24.72
N ALA A 204 10.86 15.53 -24.19
CA ALA A 204 11.04 16.77 -24.96
C ALA A 204 12.50 17.07 -25.33
N SER A 205 13.44 16.16 -25.04
CA SER A 205 14.89 16.37 -25.22
C SER A 205 15.43 17.59 -24.45
N GLY A 206 14.88 17.82 -23.27
CA GLY A 206 15.31 18.84 -22.33
C GLY A 206 16.67 18.52 -21.69
N SER A 207 17.12 19.44 -20.83
CA SER A 207 18.46 19.44 -20.25
C SER A 207 18.46 19.27 -18.73
N VAL A 208 17.32 18.98 -18.12
CA VAL A 208 17.23 18.85 -16.65
C VAL A 208 17.91 17.56 -16.20
N CYS A 209 17.61 16.42 -16.85
CA CYS A 209 18.28 15.16 -16.56
C CYS A 209 19.53 15.00 -17.44
N LEU A 210 20.70 14.86 -16.81
CA LEU A 210 21.99 14.83 -17.50
C LEU A 210 22.40 13.43 -17.93
N ASN A 211 21.72 12.40 -17.44
CA ASN A 211 22.07 11.00 -17.69
C ASN A 211 20.86 10.08 -17.98
N PRO A 212 19.87 10.48 -18.80
CA PRO A 212 18.61 9.74 -18.94
C PRO A 212 18.79 8.32 -19.52
N ARG A 213 19.85 8.11 -20.31
CA ARG A 213 20.15 6.84 -20.99
C ARG A 213 21.13 5.95 -20.23
N ASP A 214 21.71 6.44 -19.12
CA ASP A 214 22.63 5.64 -18.32
C ASP A 214 21.88 4.46 -17.71
N LEU A 215 22.54 3.30 -17.65
CA LEU A 215 21.97 2.10 -17.04
C LEU A 215 22.25 2.08 -15.54
N LEU A 216 21.22 1.79 -14.77
CA LEU A 216 21.32 1.64 -13.33
C LEU A 216 22.04 0.34 -12.98
N ARG A 217 22.99 0.46 -12.05
CA ARG A 217 23.73 -0.66 -11.47
C ARG A 217 23.72 -0.54 -9.96
N PHE A 218 23.38 -1.62 -9.29
CA PHE A 218 23.39 -1.76 -7.84
C PHE A 218 24.48 -2.76 -7.44
N GLU A 219 25.11 -2.52 -6.29
CA GLU A 219 26.13 -3.43 -5.78
C GLU A 219 25.51 -4.78 -5.42
N ARG A 220 26.24 -5.87 -5.73
CA ARG A 220 25.76 -7.26 -5.68
C ARG A 220 25.33 -7.77 -4.29
N MET A 221 25.55 -7.01 -3.22
CA MET A 221 25.36 -7.44 -1.84
C MET A 221 23.87 -7.52 -1.39
N GLY A 222 22.89 -7.38 -2.30
CA GLY A 222 21.46 -7.43 -1.96
C GLY A 222 20.56 -8.01 -3.06
N GLY A 223 21.05 -8.96 -3.85
CA GLY A 223 20.25 -9.61 -4.91
C GLY A 223 20.02 -8.74 -6.16
N ARG A 224 19.15 -9.21 -7.07
CA ARG A 224 18.72 -8.41 -8.24
C ARG A 224 17.62 -7.45 -7.81
N ARG A 225 17.90 -6.16 -7.90
CA ARG A 225 16.91 -5.11 -7.68
C ARG A 225 15.98 -4.98 -8.88
N HIS A 226 14.76 -4.50 -8.62
CA HIS A 226 13.74 -4.23 -9.63
C HIS A 226 14.25 -3.27 -10.72
N LEU A 227 15.08 -2.30 -10.33
CA LEU A 227 15.62 -1.28 -11.24
C LEU A 227 16.96 -1.66 -11.92
N GLU A 228 17.55 -2.81 -11.60
CA GLU A 228 18.85 -3.21 -12.15
C GLU A 228 18.80 -3.34 -13.68
N GLY A 229 19.72 -2.67 -14.37
CA GLY A 229 19.83 -2.72 -15.83
C GLY A 229 18.78 -1.89 -16.58
N LEU A 230 17.86 -1.20 -15.89
CA LEU A 230 16.99 -0.19 -16.51
C LEU A 230 17.76 1.10 -16.78
N SER A 231 17.34 1.86 -17.79
CA SER A 231 17.81 3.24 -17.96
C SER A 231 17.23 4.14 -16.88
N VAL A 232 17.91 5.25 -16.58
CA VAL A 232 17.41 6.28 -15.64
C VAL A 232 16.01 6.75 -16.04
N GLU A 233 15.77 7.00 -17.32
CA GLU A 233 14.45 7.37 -17.86
C GLU A 233 13.36 6.34 -17.51
N LYS A 234 13.62 5.05 -17.74
CA LYS A 234 12.65 3.99 -17.41
C LYS A 234 12.41 3.87 -15.91
N ALA A 235 13.45 4.06 -15.11
CA ALA A 235 13.34 4.02 -13.67
C ALA A 235 12.55 5.21 -13.11
N LEU A 236 12.69 6.40 -13.71
CA LEU A 236 11.86 7.57 -13.39
C LEU A 236 10.39 7.35 -13.74
N ALA A 237 10.10 6.74 -14.89
CA ALA A 237 8.75 6.35 -15.24
C ALA A 237 8.16 5.35 -14.22
N GLY A 238 8.92 4.31 -13.86
CA GLY A 238 8.52 3.35 -12.82
C GLY A 238 8.28 4.01 -11.45
N LEU A 239 9.10 5.00 -11.08
CA LEU A 239 8.91 5.78 -9.86
C LEU A 239 7.63 6.61 -9.89
N ALA A 240 7.29 7.21 -11.04
CA ALA A 240 6.06 7.96 -11.22
C ALA A 240 4.83 7.05 -11.12
N GLU A 241 4.88 5.87 -11.75
CA GLU A 241 3.84 4.85 -11.67
C GLU A 241 3.65 4.34 -10.24
N PHE A 242 4.74 3.97 -9.57
CA PHE A 242 4.74 3.56 -8.17
C PHE A 242 4.09 4.63 -7.28
N SER A 243 4.52 5.88 -7.42
CA SER A 243 3.97 6.99 -6.64
C SER A 243 2.48 7.22 -6.95
N SER A 244 2.06 7.02 -8.20
CA SER A 244 0.64 7.08 -8.58
C SER A 244 -0.18 5.95 -7.96
N GLU A 245 0.36 4.73 -7.90
CA GLU A 245 -0.29 3.61 -7.21
C GLU A 245 -0.49 3.91 -5.72
N VAL A 246 0.56 4.38 -5.03
CA VAL A 246 0.46 4.69 -3.60
C VAL A 246 -0.57 5.79 -3.33
N THR A 247 -0.60 6.86 -4.13
CA THR A 247 -1.56 7.95 -3.94
C THR A 247 -3.01 7.53 -4.24
N ARG A 248 -3.22 6.64 -5.23
CA ARG A 248 -4.53 6.03 -5.49
C ARG A 248 -4.95 5.08 -4.38
N PHE A 249 -4.01 4.36 -3.78
CA PHE A 249 -4.25 3.49 -2.64
C PHE A 249 -4.73 4.28 -1.42
N LEU A 250 -4.05 5.38 -1.08
CA LEU A 250 -4.37 6.19 0.11
C LEU A 250 -5.66 7.00 -0.02
N LYS A 251 -6.13 7.26 -1.25
CA LYS A 251 -7.41 7.95 -1.55
C LYS A 251 -7.63 9.26 -0.77
N VAL A 252 -6.57 9.98 -0.45
CA VAL A 252 -6.67 11.22 0.33
C VAL A 252 -7.34 12.31 -0.51
N PRO A 253 -8.47 12.89 -0.05
CA PRO A 253 -9.15 13.96 -0.76
C PRO A 253 -8.25 15.19 -0.89
N GLN A 254 -8.20 15.78 -2.08
CA GLN A 254 -7.57 17.07 -2.29
C GLN A 254 -8.50 18.16 -1.76
N ILE A 255 -8.18 18.70 -0.60
CA ILE A 255 -8.80 19.96 -0.17
C ILE A 255 -7.92 21.05 -0.76
N GLU A 256 -8.32 21.61 -1.90
CA GLU A 256 -7.75 22.86 -2.37
C GLU A 256 -8.10 23.94 -1.33
N SER A 257 -7.14 24.28 -0.46
CA SER A 257 -7.23 25.49 0.33
C SER A 257 -7.18 26.66 -0.65
N GLN A 258 -8.36 27.14 -1.06
CA GLN A 258 -8.50 28.49 -1.59
C GLN A 258 -8.19 29.44 -0.44
N GLU A 259 -6.91 29.75 -0.24
CA GLU A 259 -6.52 30.96 0.47
C GLU A 259 -7.02 32.14 -0.37
N SER A 260 -8.13 32.72 0.09
CA SER A 260 -8.62 34.03 -0.34
C SER A 260 -7.79 35.14 0.28
#